data_AF-A0A2T5X629-F1
#
_entry.id   AF-A0A2T5X629-F1
#
_cell.length_a   1.000
_cell.length_b   1.000
_cell.length_c   1.000
_cell.angle_alpha   90.00
_cell.angle_beta   90.00
_cell.angle_gamma   90.00
#
_symmetry.space_group_name_H-M   'P 1'
#
loop_
_entity.id
_entity.type
_entity.pdbx_description
1 polymer ?
#
loop_
_entity_poly.entity_id
_entity_poly.type
_entity_poly.pdbx_seq_one_letter_code
_entity_poly.pdbx_strand_id
1 'polypeptide(L)'
;MARRNRRDRGDDEPLDIDRIRGGMRRTEFKRGESWIVQSISAERAQKDYVCPGCTVMIAPGIPHVVAWHEEGLFGAERAVSDRRHWHTHCWRIH
;
A
#
# COMPACT_ATOMS: atom_id res chain seq x y z
N MET A 1 18.81 42.30 15.80
CA MET A 1 18.53 40.86 15.62
C MET A 1 17.03 40.65 15.63
N ALA A 2 16.43 40.16 14.55
CA ALA A 2 15.05 39.67 14.53
C ALA A 2 14.97 38.54 13.51
N ARG A 3 14.43 37.39 13.93
CA ARG A 3 14.58 36.11 13.23
C ARG A 3 13.69 36.04 11.99
N ARG A 4 14.30 35.64 10.86
CA ARG A 4 13.59 35.25 9.63
C ARG A 4 12.76 34.00 9.94
N ASN A 5 11.44 34.12 9.90
CA ASN A 5 10.54 32.97 9.87
C ASN A 5 10.08 32.73 8.43
N ARG A 6 10.99 32.23 7.58
CA ARG A 6 10.63 31.64 6.30
C ARG A 6 10.29 30.18 6.56
N ARG A 7 9.05 29.88 6.94
CA ARG A 7 8.49 28.53 6.83
C ARG A 7 8.10 28.33 5.37
N ASP A 8 9.12 28.06 4.57
CA ASP A 8 9.00 27.35 3.32
C ASP A 8 8.93 25.86 3.68
N ARG A 9 7.74 25.27 3.58
CA ARG A 9 7.58 23.82 3.68
C ARG A 9 6.36 23.37 2.87
N GLY A 10 6.64 23.19 1.57
CA GLY A 10 6.16 22.08 0.77
C GLY A 10 4.75 22.22 0.21
N ASP A 11 4.70 22.57 -1.08
CA ASP A 11 3.74 22.12 -2.09
C ASP A 11 2.49 21.39 -1.57
N ASP A 12 1.35 22.08 -1.68
CA ASP A 12 0.05 21.45 -1.90
C ASP A 12 0.09 20.73 -3.26
N GLU A 13 0.77 19.57 -3.30
CA GLU A 13 0.72 18.63 -4.41
C GLU A 13 -0.75 18.31 -4.65
N PRO A 14 -1.32 18.60 -5.84
CA PRO A 14 -2.72 18.38 -6.11
C PRO A 14 -3.06 16.93 -5.77
N LEU A 15 -4.10 16.74 -4.96
CA LEU A 15 -4.58 15.43 -4.54
C LEU A 15 -4.85 14.59 -5.79
N ASP A 16 -3.85 13.77 -6.15
CA ASP A 16 -3.87 12.97 -7.36
C ASP A 16 -5.07 12.02 -7.27
N ILE A 17 -6.12 12.37 -8.00
CA ILE A 17 -7.42 11.73 -7.97
C ILE A 17 -7.30 10.27 -8.42
N ASP A 18 -6.25 9.94 -9.21
CA ASP A 18 -5.89 8.58 -9.58
C ASP A 18 -5.26 7.82 -8.40
N ARG A 19 -4.44 8.50 -7.57
CA ARG A 19 -3.92 7.99 -6.29
C ARG A 19 -5.02 7.76 -5.25
N ILE A 20 -6.08 8.57 -5.28
CA ILE A 20 -7.28 8.38 -4.44
C ILE A 20 -8.13 7.21 -4.96
N ARG A 21 -8.40 7.15 -6.27
CA ARG A 21 -9.19 6.08 -6.90
C ARG A 21 -8.50 4.72 -6.88
N GLY A 22 -7.18 4.69 -6.96
CA GLY A 22 -6.37 3.47 -6.90
C GLY A 22 -6.16 2.94 -5.48
N GLY A 23 -6.57 3.70 -4.45
CA GLY A 23 -6.28 3.41 -3.05
C GLY A 23 -4.94 4.00 -2.62
N MET A 24 -4.95 4.67 -1.47
CA MET A 24 -3.78 5.34 -0.90
C MET A 24 -2.63 4.33 -0.73
N ARG A 25 -1.56 4.53 -1.51
CA ARG A 25 -0.30 3.80 -1.36
C ARG A 25 0.49 4.43 -0.23
N ARG A 26 1.06 3.60 0.62
CA ARG A 26 1.95 3.99 1.72
C ARG A 26 3.13 3.05 1.76
N THR A 27 4.27 3.53 2.26
CA THR A 27 5.41 2.67 2.56
C THR A 27 5.36 2.32 4.04
N GLU A 28 5.43 1.03 4.38
CA GLU A 28 5.52 0.52 5.74
C GLU A 28 6.80 -0.29 5.92
N PHE A 29 7.50 -0.09 7.04
CA PHE A 29 8.69 -0.87 7.37
C PHE A 29 8.29 -2.04 8.27
N LYS A 30 8.52 -3.28 7.84
CA LYS A 30 8.11 -4.49 8.55
C LYS A 30 9.17 -5.57 8.40
N ARG A 31 9.49 -6.25 9.51
CA ARG A 31 10.49 -7.34 9.58
C ARG A 31 11.88 -6.99 9.02
N GLY A 32 12.26 -5.72 9.08
CA GLY A 32 13.54 -5.23 8.56
C GLY A 32 13.53 -4.86 7.08
N GLU A 33 12.36 -4.89 6.43
CA GLU A 33 12.20 -4.63 5.00
C GLU A 33 11.16 -3.55 4.75
N SER A 34 11.33 -2.77 3.67
CA SER A 34 10.34 -1.78 3.23
C SER A 34 9.30 -2.41 2.31
N TRP A 35 8.03 -2.18 2.64
CA TRP A 35 6.88 -2.68 1.91
C TRP A 35 6.05 -1.53 1.39
N ILE A 36 5.66 -1.59 0.12
CA ILE A 36 4.61 -0.73 -0.42
C ILE A 36 3.29 -1.42 -0.15
N VAL A 37 2.39 -0.69 0.50
CA VAL A 37 1.09 -1.16 0.95
C VAL A 37 0.01 -0.31 0.30
N GLN A 38 -0.94 -0.96 -0.37
CA GLN A 38 -2.09 -0.34 -1.00
C GLN A 38 -3.39 -0.90 -0.44
N SER A 39 -4.28 -0.02 -0.01
CA SER A 39 -5.63 -0.41 0.40
C SER A 39 -6.54 -0.61 -0.82
N ILE A 40 -7.29 -1.71 -0.84
CA ILE A 40 -8.26 -2.05 -1.88
C ILE A 40 -9.67 -1.99 -1.27
N SER A 41 -10.53 -1.16 -1.86
CA SER A 41 -11.94 -1.06 -1.47
C SER A 41 -12.73 -2.26 -1.95
N ALA A 42 -13.89 -2.49 -1.33
CA ALA A 42 -14.83 -3.56 -1.71
C ALA A 42 -15.18 -3.55 -3.21
N GLU A 43 -15.42 -2.36 -3.78
CA GLU A 43 -15.78 -2.18 -5.20
C GLU A 43 -14.66 -2.61 -6.16
N ARG A 44 -13.40 -2.52 -5.73
CA ARG A 44 -12.23 -2.92 -6.52
C ARG A 44 -11.83 -4.37 -6.28
N ALA A 45 -12.31 -4.99 -5.21
CA ALA A 45 -12.11 -6.39 -4.90
C ALA A 45 -13.03 -7.26 -5.77
N GLN A 46 -12.66 -7.46 -7.04
CA GLN A 46 -13.49 -8.19 -8.01
C GLN A 46 -13.03 -9.63 -8.24
N LYS A 47 -11.93 -10.04 -7.61
CA LYS A 47 -11.30 -11.36 -7.77
C LYS A 47 -11.07 -12.00 -6.41
N ASP A 48 -11.12 -13.32 -6.38
CA ASP A 48 -10.68 -14.11 -5.25
C ASP A 48 -9.15 -14.12 -5.15
N TYR A 49 -8.66 -14.01 -3.92
CA TYR A 49 -7.24 -14.13 -3.61
C TYR A 49 -7.05 -14.93 -2.32
N VAL A 50 -5.89 -15.57 -2.14
CA VAL A 50 -5.58 -16.30 -0.91
C VAL A 50 -4.69 -15.43 -0.02
N CYS A 51 -5.10 -15.23 1.24
CA CYS A 51 -4.31 -14.48 2.19
C CYS A 51 -3.15 -15.33 2.72
N PRO A 52 -1.88 -14.90 2.63
CA PRO A 52 -0.73 -15.69 3.10
C PRO A 52 -0.62 -15.78 4.62
N GLY A 53 -1.25 -14.87 5.39
CA GLY A 53 -1.20 -14.91 6.86
C GLY A 53 -2.11 -15.96 7.49
N CYS A 54 -3.33 -16.11 6.96
CA CYS A 54 -4.32 -17.07 7.48
C CYS A 54 -4.67 -18.20 6.51
N THR A 55 -4.16 -18.17 5.28
CA THR A 55 -4.46 -19.14 4.21
C THR A 55 -5.95 -19.23 3.84
N VAL A 56 -6.75 -18.23 4.26
CA VAL A 56 -8.18 -18.11 3.92
C VAL A 56 -8.36 -17.23 2.68
N MET A 57 -9.39 -17.54 1.89
CA MET A 57 -9.77 -16.79 0.71
C MET A 57 -10.35 -15.41 1.07
N ILE A 58 -9.86 -14.38 0.38
CA ILE A 58 -10.42 -13.05 0.27
C ILE A 58 -11.40 -13.08 -0.90
N ALA A 59 -12.69 -13.20 -0.61
CA ALA A 59 -13.74 -13.19 -1.63
C ALA A 59 -13.90 -11.80 -2.28
N PRO A 60 -14.47 -11.73 -3.50
CA PRO A 60 -14.83 -10.45 -4.09
C PRO A 60 -15.79 -9.66 -3.19
N GLY A 61 -15.68 -8.34 -3.20
CA GLY A 61 -16.39 -7.43 -2.31
C GLY A 61 -15.76 -7.26 -0.92
N ILE A 62 -14.73 -8.02 -0.57
CA ILE A 62 -14.05 -7.87 0.72
C ILE A 62 -12.94 -6.81 0.61
N PRO A 63 -13.01 -5.72 1.40
CA PRO A 63 -11.92 -4.74 1.45
C PRO A 63 -10.68 -5.36 2.09
N HIS A 64 -9.54 -5.19 1.43
CA HIS A 64 -8.30 -5.87 1.80
C HIS A 64 -7.08 -5.00 1.44
N VAL A 65 -5.89 -5.51 1.73
CA VAL A 65 -4.63 -4.81 1.54
C VAL A 65 -3.76 -5.59 0.57
N VAL A 66 -3.10 -4.89 -0.35
CA VAL A 66 -2.09 -5.48 -1.24
C VAL A 66 -0.73 -4.94 -0.82
N ALA A 67 0.21 -5.84 -0.58
CA ALA A 67 1.57 -5.50 -0.16
C ALA A 67 2.60 -6.16 -1.07
N TRP A 68 3.65 -5.42 -1.40
CA TRP A 68 4.81 -5.89 -2.17
C TRP A 68 6.07 -5.16 -1.70
N HIS A 69 7.25 -5.73 -1.97
CA HIS A 69 8.52 -5.09 -1.61
C HIS A 69 8.71 -3.79 -2.39
N GLU A 70 9.27 -2.77 -1.74
CA GLU A 70 9.64 -1.52 -2.40
C GLU A 70 10.74 -1.74 -3.44
N GLU A 71 11.74 -2.54 -3.07
CA GLU A 71 12.86 -2.91 -3.94
C GLU A 71 12.68 -4.37 -4.37
N GLY A 72 12.11 -4.58 -5.56
CA GLY A 72 12.11 -5.91 -6.15
C GLY A 72 13.55 -6.36 -6.40
N LEU A 73 13.85 -7.64 -6.14
CA LEU A 73 15.15 -8.28 -6.41
C LEU A 73 15.69 -8.04 -7.83
N PHE A 74 14.85 -7.60 -8.77
CA PHE A 74 15.18 -7.27 -10.16
C PHE A 74 14.60 -5.93 -10.64
N GLY A 75 14.36 -4.98 -9.72
CA GLY A 75 13.79 -3.66 -10.01
C GLY A 75 12.31 -3.51 -9.62
N ALA A 76 11.87 -2.26 -9.45
CA ALA A 76 10.53 -1.89 -8.96
C ALA A 76 9.38 -2.45 -9.82
N GLU A 77 9.59 -2.60 -11.13
CA GLU A 77 8.58 -3.12 -12.06
C GLU A 77 8.26 -4.60 -11.83
N ARG A 78 9.27 -5.42 -11.45
CA ARG A 78 9.06 -6.83 -11.12
C ARG A 78 8.44 -7.03 -9.75
N ALA A 79 8.70 -6.15 -8.78
CA ALA A 79 8.07 -6.21 -7.46
C ALA A 79 6.54 -6.11 -7.50
N VAL A 80 6.00 -5.39 -8.49
CA VAL A 80 4.54 -5.29 -8.70
C VAL A 80 3.92 -6.63 -9.12
N SER A 81 4.71 -7.54 -9.70
CA SER A 81 4.23 -8.89 -10.01
C SER A 81 4.12 -9.77 -8.76
N ASP A 82 4.93 -9.50 -7.73
CA ASP A 82 4.90 -10.19 -6.43
C ASP A 82 3.89 -9.60 -5.43
N ARG A 83 2.83 -8.96 -5.95
CA ARG A 83 1.74 -8.39 -5.12
C ARG A 83 1.02 -9.49 -4.34
N ARG A 84 1.18 -9.47 -3.02
CA ARG A 84 0.50 -10.37 -2.10
C ARG A 84 -0.74 -9.68 -1.55
N HIS A 85 -1.85 -10.42 -1.53
CA HIS A 85 -3.14 -9.92 -1.07
C HIS A 85 -3.37 -10.41 0.37
N TRP A 86 -3.67 -9.50 1.28
CA TRP A 86 -3.82 -9.75 2.70
C TRP A 86 -5.14 -9.19 3.19
N HIS A 87 -5.80 -9.90 4.11
CA HIS A 87 -6.83 -9.24 4.92
C HIS A 87 -6.19 -8.08 5.69
N THR A 88 -6.93 -6.98 5.85
CA THR A 88 -6.46 -5.79 6.59
C THR A 88 -5.98 -6.12 8.00
N HIS A 89 -6.65 -7.06 8.67
CA HIS A 89 -6.24 -7.54 9.99
C HIS A 89 -4.97 -8.40 9.94
N CYS A 90 -4.89 -9.34 8.99
CA CYS A 90 -3.72 -10.20 8.82
C CYS A 90 -2.45 -9.39 8.54
N TRP A 91 -2.52 -8.33 7.72
CA TRP A 91 -1.38 -7.45 7.46
C TRP A 91 -0.85 -6.77 8.73
N ARG A 92 -1.74 -6.32 9.61
CA ARG A 92 -1.34 -5.67 10.87
C ARG A 92 -0.58 -6.63 11.78
N ILE A 93 -0.96 -7.91 11.78
CA ILE A 93 -0.35 -8.93 12.64
C ILE A 93 0.97 -9.47 12.06
N HIS A 94 1.03 -9.77 10.75
CA HIS A 94 2.13 -10.51 10.12
C HIS A 94 3.23 -9.62 9.58
#